data_AF-A0A430UG93-F1
#
_entry.id   AF-A0A430UG93-F1
#
_cell.length_a   1.000
_cell.length_b   1.000
_cell.length_c   1.000
_cell.angle_alpha   90.00
_cell.angle_beta   90.00
_cell.angle_gamma   90.00
#
_symmetry.space_group_name_H-M   'P 1'
#
loop_
_entity.id
_entity.type
_entity.pdbx_description
1 polymer ?
#
loop_
_entity_poly.entity_id
_entity_poly.type
_entity_poly.pdbx_seq_one_letter_code
_entity_poly.pdbx_strand_id
1 'polypeptide(L)'
;ARRRLLRETLRANGMDHLLDYVAIDEGHQALGQEGKPDAFLQMVTDAALAEARYAVAATGTPVKNDASEVYDWLKKLDPDRWGGERGKEEFKRRYGVGLKTAEEAFKREAARYIYAASIPSGAERKDVWGMESEEGYRPIPLSDWQRRELT
;
A
#
# COMPACT_ATOMS: atom_id res chain seq x y z
N ALA A 1 11.23 17.19 5.77
CA ALA A 1 11.29 17.21 7.26
C ALA A 1 10.77 15.92 7.89
N ARG A 2 9.49 15.55 7.74
CA ARG A 2 8.90 14.34 8.37
C ARG A 2 9.56 13.01 7.99
N ARG A 3 9.76 12.75 6.69
CA ARG A 3 10.51 11.57 6.21
C ARG A 3 11.86 11.41 6.93
N ARG A 4 12.63 12.50 6.97
CA ARG A 4 13.93 12.54 7.67
C ARG A 4 13.78 12.27 9.17
N LEU A 5 12.82 12.91 9.83
CA LEU A 5 12.54 12.70 11.25
C LEU A 5 12.18 11.25 11.57
N LEU A 6 11.31 10.63 10.77
CA LEU A 6 10.92 9.22 10.90
C LEU A 6 12.15 8.32 10.77
N ARG A 7 12.90 8.46 9.67
CA ARG A 7 14.10 7.68 9.39
C ARG A 7 15.15 7.81 10.50
N GLU A 8 15.48 9.03 10.91
CA GLU A 8 16.50 9.29 11.93
C GLU A 8 16.06 8.76 13.31
N THR A 9 14.79 8.92 13.68
CA THR A 9 14.24 8.36 14.92
C THR A 9 14.34 6.84 14.95
N LEU A 10 13.91 6.16 13.88
CA LEU A 10 13.96 4.70 13.84
C LEU A 10 15.39 4.16 13.88
N ARG A 11 16.31 4.77 13.12
CA ARG A 11 17.73 4.39 13.15
C ARG A 11 18.36 4.59 14.52
N ALA A 12 18.08 5.72 15.19
CA ALA A 12 18.62 6.00 16.51
C ALA A 12 18.17 4.98 17.58
N ASN A 13 17.06 4.27 17.34
CA ASN A 13 16.51 3.26 18.23
C ASN A 13 16.70 1.82 17.73
N GLY A 14 17.47 1.60 16.65
CA GLY A 14 17.67 0.25 16.06
C GLY A 14 16.40 -0.37 15.46
N MET A 15 15.44 0.47 15.08
CA MET A 15 14.11 0.09 14.58
C MET A 15 13.93 0.35 13.08
N ASP A 16 14.99 0.63 12.33
CA ASP A 16 14.92 0.93 10.90
C ASP A 16 14.39 -0.25 10.06
N HIS A 17 14.58 -1.49 10.53
CA HIS A 17 14.00 -2.70 9.95
C HIS A 17 12.45 -2.69 9.93
N LEU A 18 11.79 -1.89 10.78
CA LEU A 18 10.32 -1.77 10.77
C LEU A 18 9.78 -1.18 9.46
N LEU A 19 10.65 -0.59 8.63
CA LEU A 19 10.30 -0.07 7.31
C LEU A 19 10.75 -0.98 6.17
N ASP A 20 11.30 -2.17 6.43
CA ASP A 20 11.58 -3.12 5.35
C ASP A 20 10.29 -3.51 4.60
N TYR A 21 9.16 -3.54 5.31
CA TYR A 21 7.84 -3.77 4.74
C TYR A 21 6.78 -2.92 5.44
N VAL A 22 5.99 -2.19 4.65
CA VAL A 22 4.86 -1.39 5.13
C VAL A 22 3.56 -1.91 4.52
N ALA A 23 2.63 -2.35 5.37
CA ALA A 23 1.27 -2.67 4.97
C ALA A 23 0.32 -1.57 5.48
N ILE A 24 -0.51 -1.04 4.58
CA ILE A 24 -1.54 -0.05 4.89
C ILE A 24 -2.89 -0.67 4.55
N ASP A 25 -3.75 -0.82 5.55
CA ASP A 25 -5.15 -1.13 5.32
C ASP A 25 -5.94 0.16 5.08
N GLU A 26 -7.02 0.05 4.29
CA GLU A 26 -7.83 1.18 3.83
C GLU A 26 -6.99 2.34 3.23
N GLY A 27 -6.01 2.00 2.38
CA GLY A 27 -5.03 2.94 1.82
C GLY A 27 -5.62 4.15 1.10
N HIS A 28 -6.88 4.06 0.63
CA HIS A 28 -7.60 5.19 0.06
C HIS A 28 -7.77 6.37 1.04
N GLN A 29 -7.65 6.15 2.36
CA GLN A 29 -7.83 7.21 3.37
C GLN A 29 -6.62 8.14 3.43
N ALA A 30 -5.48 7.67 2.94
CA ALA A 30 -4.24 8.40 2.90
C ALA A 30 -4.02 9.11 1.56
N LEU A 31 -5.01 9.18 0.67
CA LEU A 31 -4.89 9.87 -0.63
C LEU A 31 -5.06 11.37 -0.51
N GLY A 32 -4.21 12.10 -1.23
CA GLY A 32 -4.28 13.55 -1.38
C GLY A 32 -5.17 13.93 -2.56
N GLN A 33 -5.77 15.12 -2.45
CA GLN A 33 -6.61 15.71 -3.48
C GLN A 33 -6.03 17.06 -3.91
N GLU A 34 -6.01 17.32 -5.23
CA GLU A 34 -5.53 18.60 -5.75
C GLU A 34 -6.37 19.77 -5.21
N GLY A 35 -5.71 20.81 -4.71
CA GLY A 35 -6.36 21.98 -4.12
C GLY A 35 -6.80 21.84 -2.66
N LYS A 36 -6.58 20.68 -2.02
CA LYS A 36 -6.78 20.50 -0.58
C LYS A 36 -5.44 20.43 0.17
N PRO A 37 -5.38 20.92 1.42
CA PRO A 37 -4.20 20.72 2.25
C PRO A 37 -4.01 19.24 2.59
N ASP A 38 -2.76 18.79 2.62
CA ASP A 38 -2.44 17.41 2.97
C ASP A 38 -2.92 17.08 4.38
N ALA A 39 -3.66 15.97 4.51
CA ALA A 39 -4.10 15.46 5.80
C ALA A 39 -2.92 14.86 6.58
N PHE A 40 -2.96 14.91 7.92
CA PHE A 40 -1.88 14.34 8.74
C PHE A 40 -1.60 12.86 8.42
N LEU A 41 -2.66 12.06 8.21
CA LEU A 41 -2.54 10.65 7.84
C LEU A 41 -1.81 10.46 6.50
N GLN A 42 -2.13 11.27 5.50
CA GLN A 42 -1.43 11.28 4.21
C GLN A 42 0.06 11.58 4.42
N MET A 43 0.40 12.62 5.19
CA MET A 43 1.79 13.01 5.42
C MET A 43 2.62 11.92 6.12
N VAL A 44 2.03 11.21 7.09
CA VAL A 44 2.69 10.10 7.80
C VAL A 44 2.86 8.90 6.86
N THR A 45 1.83 8.59 6.09
CA THR A 45 1.85 7.50 5.12
C THR A 45 2.91 7.74 4.05
N ASP A 46 2.99 8.95 3.49
CA ASP A 46 4.00 9.33 2.51
C ASP A 46 5.42 9.19 3.07
N ALA A 47 5.62 9.58 4.33
CA ALA A 47 6.92 9.47 4.99
C ALA A 47 7.32 8.00 5.19
N ALA A 48 6.38 7.14 5.57
CA ALA A 48 6.62 5.71 5.75
C ALA A 48 6.90 5.02 4.41
N LEU A 49 6.06 5.24 3.39
CA LEU A 49 6.21 4.65 2.06
C LEU A 49 7.52 5.08 1.39
N ALA A 50 7.94 6.34 1.54
CA ALA A 50 9.19 6.83 0.95
C ALA A 50 10.46 6.26 1.58
N GLU A 51 10.36 5.64 2.75
CA GLU A 51 11.45 4.91 3.41
C GLU A 51 11.28 3.39 3.30
N ALA A 52 10.09 2.92 2.88
CA ALA A 52 9.79 1.51 2.82
C ALA A 52 10.53 0.84 1.65
N ARG A 53 11.10 -0.35 1.90
CA ARG A 53 11.68 -1.15 0.80
C ARG A 53 10.61 -1.87 0.00
N TYR A 54 9.59 -2.37 0.69
CA TYR A 54 8.43 -3.03 0.12
C TYR A 54 7.17 -2.44 0.75
N ALA A 55 6.11 -2.25 -0.04
CA ALA A 55 4.85 -1.76 0.50
C ALA A 55 3.65 -2.40 -0.18
N VAL A 56 2.58 -2.56 0.60
CA VAL A 56 1.25 -2.93 0.11
C VAL A 56 0.25 -1.97 0.72
N ALA A 57 -0.65 -1.47 -0.12
CA ALA A 57 -1.79 -0.69 0.33
C ALA A 57 -3.07 -1.41 -0.11
N ALA A 58 -3.79 -1.98 0.86
CA ALA A 58 -5.02 -2.71 0.65
C ALA A 58 -6.21 -1.74 0.68
N THR A 59 -7.14 -1.92 -0.25
CA THR A 59 -8.36 -1.11 -0.29
C THR A 59 -9.43 -1.76 -1.15
N GLY A 60 -10.69 -1.70 -0.70
CA GLY A 60 -11.85 -2.10 -1.51
C GLY A 60 -12.30 -1.03 -2.50
N THR A 61 -11.90 0.23 -2.28
CA THR A 61 -12.32 1.39 -3.07
C THR A 61 -11.12 2.35 -3.24
N PRO A 62 -10.23 2.10 -4.23
CA PRO A 62 -8.96 2.80 -4.33
C PRO A 62 -9.06 4.29 -4.65
N VAL A 63 -10.22 4.78 -5.09
CA VAL A 63 -10.45 6.18 -5.48
C VAL A 63 -11.83 6.59 -4.97
N LYS A 64 -11.93 7.76 -4.34
CA LYS A 64 -13.18 8.26 -3.74
C LYS A 64 -13.75 9.48 -4.46
N ASN A 65 -12.88 10.39 -4.92
CA ASN A 65 -13.29 11.73 -5.32
C ASN A 65 -13.05 12.00 -6.81
N ASP A 66 -11.80 12.06 -7.25
CA ASP A 66 -11.45 12.49 -8.60
C ASP A 66 -10.11 11.92 -9.10
N ALA A 67 -9.72 12.28 -10.32
CA ALA A 67 -8.50 11.80 -10.97
C ALA A 67 -7.20 12.25 -10.28
N SER A 68 -7.23 13.25 -9.40
CA SER A 68 -6.04 13.65 -8.64
C SER A 68 -5.67 12.62 -7.58
N GLU A 69 -6.65 11.93 -6.98
CA GLU A 69 -6.40 10.82 -6.06
C GLU A 69 -5.79 9.61 -6.77
N VAL A 70 -6.22 9.36 -8.01
CA VAL A 70 -5.65 8.32 -8.88
C VAL A 70 -4.16 8.58 -9.13
N TYR A 71 -3.83 9.82 -9.49
CA TYR A 71 -2.44 10.21 -9.71
C TYR A 71 -1.62 10.09 -8.42
N ASP A 72 -2.17 10.56 -7.30
CA ASP A 72 -1.50 10.52 -6.02
C ASP A 72 -1.24 9.08 -5.55
N TRP A 73 -2.16 8.15 -5.83
CA TRP A 73 -1.94 6.71 -5.64
C TRP A 73 -0.77 6.18 -6.49
N LEU A 74 -0.75 6.47 -7.79
CA LEU A 74 0.34 6.04 -8.67
C LEU A 74 1.70 6.59 -8.24
N LYS A 75 1.73 7.86 -7.82
CA LYS A 75 2.93 8.51 -7.28
C LYS A 75 3.44 7.83 -6.02
N LYS A 76 2.55 7.31 -5.17
CA LYS A 76 2.93 6.57 -3.96
C LYS A 76 3.51 5.18 -4.28
N LEU A 77 2.93 4.49 -5.26
CA LEU A 77 3.34 3.13 -5.63
C LEU A 77 4.61 3.08 -6.48
N ASP A 78 4.80 4.07 -7.36
CA ASP A 78 5.96 4.15 -8.24
C ASP A 78 6.40 5.62 -8.37
N PRO A 79 7.09 6.14 -7.32
CA PRO A 79 7.54 7.53 -7.29
C PRO A 79 8.61 7.84 -8.33
N ASP A 80 9.37 6.84 -8.81
CA ASP A 80 10.40 7.03 -9.84
C ASP A 80 9.76 7.39 -11.19
N ARG A 81 8.61 6.78 -11.49
CA ARG A 81 7.87 7.05 -12.73
C ARG A 81 6.93 8.25 -12.60
N TRP A 82 6.12 8.28 -11.55
CA TRP A 82 5.01 9.21 -11.41
C TRP A 82 5.33 10.40 -10.50
N GLY A 83 6.50 10.43 -9.85
CA GLY A 83 6.94 11.54 -9.04
C GLY A 83 7.39 12.77 -9.85
N GLY A 84 7.38 13.91 -9.16
CA GLY A 84 7.82 15.19 -9.71
C GLY A 84 6.92 15.77 -10.80
N GLU A 85 7.38 16.86 -11.42
CA GLU A 85 6.59 17.57 -12.44
C GLU A 85 6.43 16.72 -13.71
N ARG A 86 7.48 16.00 -14.11
CA ARG A 86 7.46 15.12 -15.28
C ARG A 86 6.37 14.05 -15.19
N GLY A 87 6.25 13.37 -14.04
CA GLY A 87 5.21 12.36 -13.82
C GLY A 87 3.81 12.97 -13.85
N LYS A 88 3.65 14.16 -13.25
CA LYS A 88 2.39 14.93 -13.26
C LYS A 88 1.97 15.32 -14.68
N GLU A 89 2.87 15.88 -15.46
CA GLU A 89 2.64 16.28 -16.85
C GLU A 89 2.30 15.06 -17.72
N GLU A 90 3.02 13.95 -17.54
CA GLU A 90 2.75 12.71 -18.26
C GLU A 90 1.35 12.18 -17.96
N PHE A 91 0.96 12.15 -16.68
CA PHE A 91 -0.37 11.74 -16.26
C PHE A 91 -1.45 12.64 -16.88
N LYS A 92 -1.28 13.97 -16.80
CA LYS A 92 -2.21 14.93 -17.40
C LYS A 92 -2.33 14.76 -18.92
N ARG A 93 -1.22 14.55 -19.62
CA ARG A 93 -1.21 14.34 -21.06
C ARG A 93 -1.92 13.05 -21.47
N ARG A 94 -1.74 11.96 -20.72
CA ARG A 94 -2.33 10.65 -21.05
C ARG A 94 -3.79 10.52 -20.60
N TYR A 95 -4.16 11.13 -19.48
CA TYR A 95 -5.42 10.84 -18.78
C TYR A 95 -6.23 12.09 -18.40
N GLY A 96 -5.66 13.29 -18.47
CA GLY A 96 -6.24 14.53 -17.93
C GLY A 96 -7.45 15.09 -18.69
N VAL A 97 -7.60 14.80 -19.98
CA VAL A 97 -8.74 15.29 -20.79
C VAL A 97 -9.99 14.41 -20.63
N GLY A 98 -9.88 13.29 -19.89
CA GLY A 98 -11.02 12.47 -19.49
C GLY A 98 -10.61 11.05 -19.19
N LEU A 99 -10.47 10.73 -17.88
CA LEU A 99 -10.16 9.38 -17.42
C LEU A 99 -11.17 8.35 -17.95
N LYS A 100 -12.44 8.74 -18.12
CA LYS A 100 -13.48 7.87 -18.72
C LYS A 100 -13.16 7.47 -20.17
N THR A 101 -12.65 8.39 -20.97
CA THR A 101 -12.29 8.10 -22.37
C THR A 101 -10.96 7.33 -22.46
N ALA A 102 -10.08 7.55 -21.48
CA ALA A 102 -8.80 6.87 -21.35
C ALA A 102 -8.86 5.64 -20.42
N GLU A 103 -10.05 5.17 -20.05
CA GLU A 103 -10.25 4.21 -18.95
C GLU A 103 -9.53 2.89 -19.20
N GLU A 104 -9.65 2.35 -20.42
CA GLU A 104 -9.00 1.10 -20.80
C GLU A 104 -7.46 1.23 -20.86
N ALA A 105 -6.95 2.40 -21.28
CA ALA A 105 -5.52 2.66 -21.24
C ALA A 105 -5.03 2.77 -19.79
N PHE A 106 -5.80 3.44 -18.93
CA PHE A 106 -5.51 3.55 -17.52
C PHE A 106 -5.57 2.19 -16.80
N LYS A 107 -6.59 1.36 -17.06
CA LYS A 107 -6.69 0.00 -16.48
C LYS A 107 -5.46 -0.83 -16.79
N ARG A 108 -4.98 -0.81 -18.04
CA ARG A 108 -3.75 -1.53 -18.43
C ARG A 108 -2.50 -1.01 -17.72
N GLU A 109 -2.44 0.29 -17.47
CA GLU A 109 -1.35 0.91 -16.71
C GLU A 109 -1.41 0.54 -15.23
N ALA A 110 -2.59 0.72 -14.62
CA ALA A 110 -2.87 0.44 -13.22
C ALA A 110 -2.76 -1.05 -12.88
N ALA A 111 -3.04 -1.95 -13.83
CA ALA A 111 -2.92 -3.40 -13.65
C ALA A 111 -1.50 -3.86 -13.25
N ARG A 112 -0.47 -3.05 -13.50
CA ARG A 112 0.90 -3.32 -13.03
C ARG A 112 1.05 -3.18 -11.52
N TYR A 113 0.18 -2.38 -10.92
CA TYR A 113 0.26 -1.96 -9.53
C TYR A 113 -0.89 -2.51 -8.68
N ILE A 114 -1.96 -3.00 -9.32
CA ILE A 114 -3.17 -3.47 -8.66
C ILE A 114 -3.26 -4.99 -8.79
N TYR A 115 -3.26 -5.65 -7.64
CA TYR A 115 -3.73 -7.02 -7.52
C TYR A 115 -5.16 -7.01 -6.97
N ALA A 116 -6.13 -7.35 -7.82
CA ALA A 116 -7.52 -7.44 -7.42
C ALA A 116 -7.91 -8.91 -7.21
N ALA A 117 -8.34 -9.24 -6.00
CA ALA A 117 -8.99 -10.50 -5.68
C ALA A 117 -10.44 -10.21 -5.28
N SER A 118 -11.36 -11.05 -5.74
CA SER A 118 -12.77 -11.00 -5.35
C SER A 118 -13.11 -12.29 -4.61
N ILE A 119 -13.85 -12.15 -3.50
CA ILE A 119 -14.45 -13.30 -2.81
C ILE A 119 -15.81 -13.54 -3.47
N PRO A 120 -16.05 -14.72 -4.08
CA PRO A 120 -17.31 -15.00 -4.72
C PRO A 120 -18.47 -15.01 -3.71
N SER A 121 -19.67 -14.67 -4.19
CA SER A 121 -20.88 -14.80 -3.39
C SER A 121 -21.08 -16.26 -2.97
N GLY A 122 -21.50 -16.49 -1.72
CA GLY A 122 -21.64 -17.82 -1.15
C GLY A 122 -20.35 -18.44 -0.60
N ALA A 123 -19.24 -17.70 -0.61
CA ALA A 123 -18.04 -18.13 0.11
C ALA A 123 -18.32 -18.20 1.63
N GLU A 124 -18.01 -19.35 2.22
CA GLU A 124 -18.08 -19.52 3.67
C GLU A 124 -16.75 -19.11 4.31
N ARG A 125 -16.83 -18.30 5.36
CA ARG A 125 -15.66 -17.93 6.15
C ARG A 125 -15.18 -19.17 6.91
N LYS A 126 -13.98 -19.66 6.58
CA LYS A 126 -13.26 -20.66 7.38
C LYS A 126 -12.15 -19.93 8.15
N ASP A 127 -12.29 -19.82 9.47
CA ASP A 127 -11.20 -19.35 10.31
C ASP A 127 -10.18 -20.49 10.45
N VAL A 128 -9.02 -20.32 9.83
CA VAL A 128 -7.91 -21.27 9.85
C VAL A 128 -6.81 -20.69 10.71
N TRP A 129 -6.38 -21.42 11.73
CA TRP A 129 -5.21 -21.06 12.51
C TRP A 129 -4.31 -22.29 12.66
N GLY A 130 -3.01 -22.12 12.45
CA GLY A 130 -2.07 -23.23 12.54
C GLY A 130 -2.22 -24.27 11.40
N MET A 131 -2.07 -25.55 11.72
CA MET A 131 -2.18 -26.67 10.79
C MET A 131 -3.46 -27.47 11.00
N GLU A 132 -4.11 -27.87 9.90
CA GLU A 132 -5.26 -28.79 9.94
C GLU A 132 -4.79 -30.19 10.38
N SER A 133 -5.50 -30.81 11.32
CA SER A 133 -5.26 -32.16 11.79
C SER A 133 -6.57 -32.92 11.98
N GLU A 134 -6.51 -34.24 12.21
CA GLU A 134 -7.70 -35.07 12.45
C GLU A 134 -8.53 -34.62 13.68
N GLU A 135 -7.89 -33.94 14.65
CA GLU A 135 -8.54 -33.41 15.86
C GLU A 135 -8.89 -31.91 15.75
N GLY A 136 -8.80 -31.33 14.54
CA GLY A 136 -8.98 -29.91 14.29
C GLY A 136 -7.67 -29.15 14.13
N TYR A 137 -7.72 -27.83 14.27
CA TYR A 137 -6.56 -26.97 14.06
C TYR A 137 -5.59 -27.00 15.25
N ARG A 138 -4.31 -27.28 14.97
CA ARG A 138 -3.23 -27.30 15.96
C ARG A 138 -2.17 -26.23 15.66
N PRO A 139 -1.43 -25.71 16.67
CA PRO A 139 -0.33 -24.78 16.42
C PRO A 139 0.70 -25.37 15.45
N ILE A 140 1.32 -24.53 14.62
CA ILE A 140 2.44 -24.97 13.76
C ILE A 140 3.57 -25.46 14.68
N PRO A 141 4.05 -26.71 14.53
CA PRO A 141 5.13 -27.22 15.34
C PRO A 141 6.37 -26.35 15.16
N LEU A 142 6.86 -25.80 16.26
CA LEU A 142 8.13 -25.08 16.25
C LEU A 142 9.27 -26.07 15.97
N SER A 143 10.19 -25.66 15.11
CA SER A 143 11.48 -26.33 14.93
C SER A 143 12.34 -26.23 16.19
N ASP A 144 13.36 -27.07 16.29
CA ASP A 144 14.22 -27.14 17.49
C ASP A 144 14.91 -25.81 17.81
N TRP A 145 15.29 -25.03 16.79
CA TRP A 145 15.91 -23.72 17.02
C TRP A 145 14.91 -22.69 17.52
N GLN A 146 13.68 -22.69 16.99
CA GLN A 146 12.62 -21.79 17.45
C GLN A 146 12.22 -22.07 18.89
N ARG A 147 12.22 -23.35 19.30
CA ARG A 147 11.96 -23.72 20.71
C ARG A 147 13.06 -23.16 21.62
N ARG A 148 14.34 -23.25 21.21
CA ARG A 148 15.47 -22.73 22.00
C ARG A 148 15.45 -21.22 22.19
N GLU A 149 15.00 -20.46 21.19
CA GLU A 149 14.91 -18.98 21.28
C GLU A 149 13.76 -18.49 22.19
N LEU A 150 12.75 -19.33 22.45
CA LEU A 150 11.57 -18.99 23.25
C LEU A 150 11.65 -19.48 24.70
N THR A 151 12.75 -20.14 25.11
CA THR A 151 12.99 -20.61 26.48
C THR A 151 14.00 -19.73 27.19
#